data_AF-A0A9D8S069-F1
#
_entry.id   AF-A0A9D8S069-F1
#
_cell.length_a   1.000
_cell.length_b   1.000
_cell.length_c   1.000
_cell.angle_alpha   90.00
_cell.angle_beta   90.00
_cell.angle_gamma   90.00
#
_symmetry.space_group_name_H-M   'P 1'
#
loop_
_entity.id
_entity.type
_entity.pdbx_description
1 polymer ?
#
loop_
_entity_poly.entity_id
_entity_poly.type
_entity_poly.pdbx_seq_one_letter_code
_entity_poly.pdbx_strand_id
1 'polypeptide(L)'
;MSVKIFAMTHKQFAVPDNPMYIPLHVGHCNAKEDFGYMGDDTGDNISELNCYYAELSGVYWVWKNYSDADYVGICHYRRFLISEEGYAFSESEYEQILKQYDIITTKQLELPGSYRNGFAAHHNAAVLDETGNIIAELYPEYHDAFIKLVHQNRTYFGNIMVAEKELYDEYCKWLFTIFFELQKRIDLTFADDYHKRVFGFISEFLLYVWVTVRKFRAYECRVAIIGEKKETNEVTMKMAEFFNKRDAVGAKAYFEEILKKRPDILMEASDINGECKLCLQAVSTANLELAAYGSCFLEKINDYSAVIGYFRKLNSFAARAVRAVDAGHQSAVRKTEYAKTMEAKESTQADEKPASWTTDIAVRAAVRLYADNQETAERAYQYCCQNAHIGF
;
A
#
# COMPACT_ATOMS: atom_id res chain seq x y z
N MET A 1 -7.41 -31.75 6.69
CA MET A 1 -7.78 -30.62 7.55
C MET A 1 -8.64 -29.73 6.69
N SER A 2 -9.17 -28.62 7.19
CA SER A 2 -9.87 -27.64 6.36
C SER A 2 -9.28 -26.26 6.55
N VAL A 3 -9.14 -25.52 5.44
CA VAL A 3 -8.64 -24.15 5.43
C VAL A 3 -9.76 -23.23 4.99
N LYS A 4 -10.04 -22.20 5.78
CA LYS A 4 -11.06 -21.18 5.47
C LYS A 4 -10.48 -19.79 5.64
N ILE A 5 -10.50 -19.01 4.56
CA ILE A 5 -9.91 -17.67 4.49
C ILE A 5 -11.03 -16.66 4.23
N PHE A 6 -11.24 -15.77 5.19
CA PHE A 6 -12.26 -14.73 5.12
C PHE A 6 -11.71 -13.50 4.40
N ALA A 7 -12.28 -13.18 3.25
CA ALA A 7 -11.95 -12.00 2.47
C ALA A 7 -12.84 -10.82 2.91
N MET A 8 -12.27 -9.95 3.73
CA MET A 8 -12.96 -8.79 4.30
C MET A 8 -13.27 -7.76 3.21
N THR A 9 -14.54 -7.40 3.07
CA THR A 9 -15.00 -6.45 2.04
C THR A 9 -16.08 -5.50 2.53
N HIS A 10 -16.10 -4.29 1.99
CA HIS A 10 -17.18 -3.31 2.17
C HIS A 10 -17.87 -2.98 0.83
N LYS A 11 -17.59 -3.77 -0.22
CA LYS A 11 -18.19 -3.64 -1.56
C LYS A 11 -18.17 -4.95 -2.33
N GLN A 12 -18.96 -5.01 -3.39
CA GLN A 12 -18.91 -6.12 -4.34
C GLN A 12 -17.51 -6.24 -4.97
N PHE A 13 -17.04 -7.48 -5.13
CA PHE A 13 -15.77 -7.78 -5.78
C PHE A 13 -15.80 -9.13 -6.50
N ALA A 14 -14.78 -9.37 -7.33
CA ALA A 14 -14.59 -10.66 -7.96
C ALA A 14 -14.05 -11.65 -6.91
N VAL A 15 -14.97 -12.36 -6.26
CA VAL A 15 -14.64 -13.42 -5.30
C VAL A 15 -13.83 -14.50 -6.05
N PRO A 16 -12.69 -14.97 -5.51
CA PRO A 16 -11.97 -16.10 -6.09
C PRO A 16 -12.90 -17.31 -6.25
N ASP A 17 -12.85 -17.99 -7.40
CA ASP A 17 -13.61 -19.21 -7.67
C ASP A 17 -12.98 -20.42 -6.94
N ASN A 18 -12.94 -20.33 -5.61
CA ASN A 18 -12.39 -21.34 -4.72
C ASN A 18 -13.12 -21.27 -3.36
N PRO A 19 -13.77 -22.36 -2.90
CA PRO A 19 -14.58 -22.39 -1.68
C PRO A 19 -13.80 -22.23 -0.38
N MET A 20 -12.46 -22.20 -0.45
CA MET A 20 -11.60 -21.79 0.66
C MET A 20 -11.75 -20.30 0.99
N TYR A 21 -12.04 -19.45 -0.01
CA TYR A 21 -12.21 -18.01 0.19
C TYR A 21 -13.69 -17.67 0.43
N ILE A 22 -13.98 -17.14 1.61
CA ILE A 22 -15.33 -16.73 2.03
C ILE A 22 -15.39 -15.20 2.03
N PRO A 23 -16.22 -14.55 1.18
CA PRO A 23 -16.41 -13.11 1.27
C PRO A 23 -17.19 -12.78 2.56
N LEU A 24 -16.65 -11.85 3.36
CA LEU A 24 -17.30 -11.34 4.58
C LEU A 24 -17.51 -9.83 4.45
N HIS A 25 -18.77 -9.40 4.48
CA HIS A 25 -19.17 -8.00 4.39
C HIS A 25 -18.98 -7.34 5.77
N VAL A 26 -17.97 -6.48 5.88
CA VAL A 26 -17.63 -5.76 7.11
C VAL A 26 -18.39 -4.46 7.26
N GLY A 27 -18.84 -4.16 8.48
CA GLY A 27 -19.77 -3.06 8.75
C GLY A 27 -21.14 -3.24 8.11
N HIS A 28 -21.55 -4.50 7.95
CA HIS A 28 -22.80 -4.87 7.29
C HIS A 28 -24.03 -4.18 7.91
N CYS A 29 -24.04 -3.98 9.25
CA CYS A 29 -25.14 -3.33 9.95
C CYS A 29 -25.49 -1.92 9.44
N ASN A 30 -24.51 -1.21 8.87
CA ASN A 30 -24.64 0.15 8.34
C ASN A 30 -24.55 0.19 6.81
N ALA A 31 -24.53 -0.97 6.15
CA ALA A 31 -24.39 -1.05 4.71
C ALA A 31 -25.64 -0.51 4.00
N LYS A 32 -25.42 0.29 2.95
CA LYS A 32 -26.50 0.81 2.10
C LYS A 32 -26.95 -0.18 1.03
N GLU A 33 -26.08 -1.15 0.73
CA GLU A 33 -26.26 -2.13 -0.34
C GLU A 33 -25.95 -3.51 0.23
N ASP A 34 -26.75 -4.51 -0.17
CA ASP A 34 -26.51 -5.91 0.11
C ASP A 34 -25.86 -6.57 -1.10
N PHE A 35 -24.74 -7.27 -0.87
CA PHE A 35 -23.97 -7.95 -1.91
C PHE A 35 -24.22 -9.46 -1.95
N GLY A 36 -25.11 -9.99 -1.10
CA GLY A 36 -25.37 -11.43 -0.95
C GLY A 36 -24.23 -12.18 -0.27
N TYR A 37 -23.34 -11.48 0.43
CA TYR A 37 -22.25 -12.05 1.22
C TYR A 37 -22.68 -12.24 2.67
N MET A 38 -21.95 -13.07 3.40
CA MET A 38 -22.10 -13.17 4.85
C MET A 38 -21.76 -11.82 5.48
N GLY A 39 -22.60 -11.32 6.39
CA GLY A 39 -22.36 -10.08 7.14
C GLY A 39 -21.63 -10.33 8.47
N ASP A 40 -20.90 -9.32 8.95
CA ASP A 40 -20.23 -9.33 10.25
C ASP A 40 -21.11 -8.83 11.41
N ASP A 41 -22.43 -8.74 11.23
CA ASP A 41 -23.40 -8.11 12.13
C ASP A 41 -24.34 -9.11 12.84
N THR A 42 -23.94 -10.38 12.91
CA THR A 42 -24.69 -11.45 13.58
C THR A 42 -23.93 -12.01 14.79
N GLY A 43 -24.63 -12.60 15.77
CA GLY A 43 -24.00 -13.15 16.96
C GLY A 43 -23.27 -12.09 17.79
N ASP A 44 -22.12 -12.45 18.38
CA ASP A 44 -21.26 -11.50 19.10
C ASP A 44 -20.38 -10.75 18.10
N ASN A 45 -20.60 -9.43 17.98
CA ASN A 45 -20.01 -8.63 16.91
C ASN A 45 -19.75 -7.17 17.30
N ILE A 46 -18.95 -6.50 16.47
CA ILE A 46 -18.64 -5.07 16.55
C ILE A 46 -18.86 -4.37 15.20
N SER A 47 -19.82 -4.83 14.40
CA SER A 47 -20.07 -4.31 13.05
C SER A 47 -20.31 -2.79 13.04
N GLU A 48 -21.00 -2.27 14.05
CA GLU A 48 -21.27 -0.83 14.22
C GLU A 48 -19.98 0.00 14.36
N LEU A 49 -18.89 -0.61 14.83
CA LEU A 49 -17.59 0.01 15.03
C LEU A 49 -16.67 -0.09 13.81
N ASN A 50 -17.13 -0.66 12.67
CA ASN A 50 -16.33 -0.80 11.45
C ASN A 50 -15.72 0.53 10.96
N CYS A 51 -16.39 1.67 11.17
CA CYS A 51 -15.81 2.96 10.80
C CYS A 51 -14.46 3.26 11.50
N TYR A 52 -14.23 2.68 12.69
CA TYR A 52 -12.97 2.78 13.43
C TYR A 52 -12.07 1.55 13.26
N TYR A 53 -12.66 0.36 13.26
CA TYR A 53 -11.97 -0.93 13.25
C TYR A 53 -11.65 -1.44 11.85
N ALA A 54 -12.27 -0.88 10.82
CA ALA A 54 -12.15 -1.34 9.43
C ALA A 54 -12.35 -2.87 9.35
N GLU A 55 -11.48 -3.59 8.62
CA GLU A 55 -11.55 -5.04 8.48
C GLU A 55 -11.58 -5.82 9.80
N LEU A 56 -11.14 -5.21 10.91
CA LEU A 56 -11.13 -5.86 12.22
C LEU A 56 -12.53 -6.16 12.75
N SER A 57 -13.60 -5.49 12.29
CA SER A 57 -14.95 -5.90 12.70
C SER A 57 -15.29 -7.30 12.19
N GLY A 58 -14.84 -7.64 10.97
CA GLY A 58 -14.89 -8.99 10.43
C GLY A 58 -13.94 -9.97 11.14
N VAL A 59 -12.72 -9.53 11.48
CA VAL A 59 -11.77 -10.35 12.28
C VAL A 59 -12.39 -10.74 13.63
N TYR A 60 -13.01 -9.77 14.32
CA TYR A 60 -13.72 -10.03 15.57
C TYR A 60 -14.87 -11.01 15.36
N TRP A 61 -15.67 -10.81 14.30
CA TRP A 61 -16.79 -11.70 14.02
C TRP A 61 -16.34 -13.15 13.78
N VAL A 62 -15.28 -13.37 13.00
CA VAL A 62 -14.71 -14.70 12.75
C VAL A 62 -14.21 -15.34 14.05
N TRP A 63 -13.54 -14.57 14.91
CA TRP A 63 -13.09 -15.05 16.23
C TRP A 63 -14.25 -15.59 17.07
N LYS A 64 -15.37 -14.86 17.10
CA LYS A 64 -16.45 -15.10 18.06
C LYS A 64 -17.51 -16.07 17.55
N ASN A 65 -17.67 -16.18 16.23
CA ASN A 65 -18.81 -16.88 15.63
C ASN A 65 -18.41 -18.02 14.71
N TYR A 66 -17.14 -18.11 14.27
CA TYR A 66 -16.71 -19.17 13.36
C TYR A 66 -15.86 -20.22 14.07
N SER A 67 -16.20 -21.49 13.90
CA SER A 67 -15.47 -22.62 14.50
C SER A 67 -15.38 -23.83 13.57
N ASP A 68 -15.81 -23.70 12.30
CA ASP A 68 -15.94 -24.81 11.35
C ASP A 68 -14.72 -24.91 10.42
N ALA A 69 -13.51 -24.79 10.97
CA ALA A 69 -12.27 -25.02 10.26
C ALA A 69 -11.10 -25.33 11.20
N ASP A 70 -10.17 -26.17 10.75
CA ASP A 70 -8.91 -26.41 11.45
C ASP A 70 -7.97 -25.19 11.32
N TYR A 71 -7.91 -24.61 10.13
CA TYR A 71 -7.13 -23.43 9.83
C TYR A 71 -8.02 -22.27 9.39
N VAL A 72 -7.84 -21.12 10.03
CA VAL A 72 -8.55 -19.89 9.71
C VAL A 72 -7.58 -18.82 9.22
N GLY A 73 -7.98 -18.14 8.16
CA GLY A 73 -7.27 -17.01 7.63
C GLY A 73 -8.15 -15.79 7.43
N ILE A 74 -7.50 -14.64 7.36
CA ILE A 74 -8.11 -13.35 7.03
C ILE A 74 -7.27 -12.70 5.94
N CYS A 75 -7.95 -12.13 4.95
CA CYS A 75 -7.34 -11.31 3.92
C CYS A 75 -8.27 -10.15 3.55
N HIS A 76 -7.78 -9.24 2.73
CA HIS A 76 -8.62 -8.18 2.18
C HIS A 76 -9.14 -8.62 0.81
N TYR A 77 -10.33 -8.14 0.41
CA TYR A 77 -11.00 -8.50 -0.85
C TYR A 77 -10.19 -8.33 -2.16
N ARG A 78 -9.01 -7.70 -2.11
CA ARG A 78 -8.10 -7.53 -3.26
C ARG A 78 -6.66 -7.90 -2.97
N ARG A 79 -6.36 -8.52 -1.82
CA ARG A 79 -4.99 -8.82 -1.40
C ARG A 79 -4.93 -10.28 -0.99
N PHE A 80 -4.33 -11.11 -1.84
CA PHE A 80 -4.29 -12.56 -1.66
C PHE A 80 -2.84 -13.04 -1.57
N LEU A 81 -2.58 -13.98 -0.66
CA LEU A 81 -1.26 -14.58 -0.55
C LEU A 81 -0.98 -15.47 -1.76
N ILE A 82 0.21 -15.34 -2.32
CA ILE A 82 0.67 -16.08 -3.50
C ILE A 82 2.11 -16.57 -3.29
N SER A 83 2.48 -17.60 -4.04
CA SER A 83 3.84 -18.14 -4.08
C SER A 83 4.83 -17.11 -4.63
N GLU A 84 6.13 -17.43 -4.54
CA GLU A 84 7.18 -16.58 -5.14
C GLU A 84 7.00 -16.41 -6.64
N GLU A 85 6.52 -17.46 -7.31
CA GLU A 85 6.23 -17.54 -8.74
C GLU A 85 4.93 -16.82 -9.11
N GLY A 86 4.13 -16.41 -8.13
CA GLY A 86 2.90 -15.65 -8.33
C GLY A 86 1.63 -16.49 -8.46
N TYR A 87 1.67 -17.76 -8.06
CA TYR A 87 0.49 -18.63 -8.08
C TYR A 87 -0.28 -18.56 -6.76
N ALA A 88 -1.61 -18.62 -6.85
CA ALA A 88 -2.45 -18.79 -5.67
C ALA A 88 -2.24 -20.19 -5.09
N PHE A 89 -2.15 -20.26 -3.77
CA PHE A 89 -2.05 -21.54 -3.07
C PHE A 89 -3.39 -22.29 -3.10
N SER A 90 -3.30 -23.59 -3.31
CA SER A 90 -4.38 -24.55 -3.06
C SER A 90 -4.53 -24.84 -1.56
N GLU A 91 -5.67 -25.40 -1.16
CA GLU A 91 -5.93 -25.79 0.24
C GLU A 91 -4.86 -26.78 0.75
N SER A 92 -4.47 -27.75 -0.08
CA SER A 92 -3.43 -28.73 0.30
C SER A 92 -2.06 -28.09 0.50
N GLU A 93 -1.71 -27.05 -0.27
CA GLU A 93 -0.46 -26.31 -0.07
C GLU A 93 -0.46 -25.54 1.25
N TYR A 94 -1.57 -24.86 1.59
CA TYR A 94 -1.74 -24.22 2.90
C TYR A 94 -1.54 -25.23 4.04
N GLU A 95 -2.17 -26.40 3.95
CA GLU A 95 -2.01 -27.47 4.95
C GLU A 95 -0.55 -27.95 5.08
N GLN A 96 0.17 -28.13 3.97
CA GLN A 96 1.55 -28.60 4.02
C GLN A 96 2.51 -27.56 4.61
N ILE A 97 2.25 -26.28 4.35
CA ILE A 97 3.01 -25.18 4.93
C ILE A 97 2.72 -25.11 6.44
N LEU A 98 1.46 -25.14 6.87
CA LEU A 98 1.07 -25.02 8.28
C LEU A 98 1.46 -26.23 9.15
N LYS A 99 1.83 -27.37 8.56
CA LYS A 99 2.51 -28.46 9.30
C LYS A 99 3.94 -28.12 9.71
N GLN A 100 4.58 -27.18 9.02
CA GLN A 100 5.99 -26.81 9.23
C GLN A 100 6.15 -25.42 9.83
N TYR A 101 5.16 -24.56 9.65
CA TYR A 101 5.15 -23.15 10.06
C TYR A 101 3.93 -22.89 10.92
N ASP A 102 4.06 -21.97 11.88
CA ASP A 102 2.99 -21.71 12.84
C ASP A 102 1.95 -20.74 12.23
N ILE A 103 2.37 -19.89 11.29
CA ILE A 103 1.54 -18.88 10.64
C ILE A 103 2.02 -18.63 9.22
N ILE A 104 1.09 -18.35 8.30
CA ILE A 104 1.35 -17.84 6.97
C ILE A 104 0.92 -16.39 6.93
N THR A 105 1.80 -15.49 6.51
CA THR A 105 1.53 -14.06 6.41
C THR A 105 2.31 -13.44 5.26
N THR A 106 2.24 -12.11 5.11
CA THR A 106 2.96 -11.38 4.06
C THR A 106 4.46 -11.33 4.33
N LYS A 107 5.25 -11.12 3.28
CA LYS A 107 6.63 -10.64 3.44
C LYS A 107 6.68 -9.34 4.23
N GLN A 108 7.70 -9.24 5.08
CA GLN A 108 8.00 -7.98 5.75
C GLN A 108 8.31 -6.91 4.70
N LEU A 109 7.73 -5.74 4.90
CA LEU A 109 8.10 -4.51 4.20
C LEU A 109 9.26 -3.85 4.93
N GLU A 110 10.20 -3.30 4.17
CA GLU A 110 11.14 -2.32 4.69
C GLU A 110 10.56 -0.91 4.48
N LEU A 111 10.61 -0.08 5.51
CA LEU A 111 10.08 1.27 5.50
C LEU A 111 11.23 2.27 5.31
N PRO A 112 10.99 3.45 4.70
CA PRO A 112 12.01 4.50 4.55
C PRO A 112 12.54 5.05 5.88
N GLY A 113 11.80 4.86 6.98
CA GLY A 113 12.13 5.29 8.33
C GLY A 113 11.47 4.39 9.37
N SER A 114 11.50 4.79 10.65
CA SER A 114 10.85 4.00 11.69
C SER A 114 9.34 3.94 11.49
N TYR A 115 8.71 2.86 11.95
CA TYR A 115 7.25 2.72 11.93
C TYR A 115 6.59 3.90 12.65
N ARG A 116 7.10 4.29 13.82
CA ARG A 116 6.61 5.46 14.57
C ARG A 116 6.63 6.75 13.74
N ASN A 117 7.71 7.00 13.00
CA ASN A 117 7.82 8.20 12.18
C ASN A 117 6.84 8.18 11.01
N GLY A 118 6.69 7.03 10.33
CA GLY A 118 5.72 6.85 9.25
C GLY A 118 4.28 7.03 9.77
N PHE A 119 3.97 6.45 10.92
CA PHE A 119 2.67 6.62 11.58
C PHE A 119 2.43 8.09 11.96
N ALA A 120 3.39 8.75 12.61
CA ALA A 120 3.28 10.15 13.03
C ALA A 120 3.15 11.15 11.86
N ALA A 121 3.61 10.78 10.67
CA ALA A 121 3.47 11.61 9.48
C ALA A 121 2.03 11.66 8.95
N HIS A 122 1.20 10.66 9.30
CA HIS A 122 -0.15 10.49 8.75
C HIS A 122 -1.24 10.27 9.81
N HIS A 123 -0.87 10.09 11.08
CA HIS A 123 -1.77 9.82 12.19
C HIS A 123 -1.25 10.48 13.48
N ASN A 124 -2.12 10.62 14.48
CA ASN A 124 -1.74 11.15 15.78
C ASN A 124 -0.83 10.15 16.53
N ALA A 125 0.47 10.46 16.62
CA ALA A 125 1.47 9.64 17.30
C ALA A 125 1.10 9.26 18.73
N ALA A 126 0.36 10.12 19.45
CA ALA A 126 -0.07 9.86 20.82
C ALA A 126 -0.94 8.59 20.94
N VAL A 127 -1.67 8.22 19.89
CA VAL A 127 -2.50 6.99 19.90
C VAL A 127 -1.61 5.74 19.87
N LEU A 128 -0.51 5.77 19.11
CA LEU A 128 0.45 4.68 19.07
C LEU A 128 1.28 4.60 20.37
N ASP A 129 1.63 5.75 20.95
CA ASP A 129 2.30 5.82 22.24
C ASP A 129 1.40 5.26 23.36
N GLU A 130 0.09 5.59 23.35
CA GLU A 130 -0.88 5.04 24.32
C GLU A 130 -1.09 3.53 24.13
N THR A 131 -1.00 3.03 22.89
CA THR A 131 -0.97 1.58 22.63
C THR A 131 0.20 0.91 23.35
N GLY A 132 1.38 1.54 23.33
CA GLY A 132 2.55 1.08 24.08
C GLY A 132 2.33 1.07 25.59
N ASN A 133 1.69 2.10 26.15
CA ASN A 133 1.34 2.17 27.58
C ASN A 133 0.41 1.02 27.99
N ILE A 134 -0.63 0.76 27.19
CA ILE A 134 -1.57 -0.34 27.44
C ILE A 134 -0.85 -1.69 27.38
N ILE A 135 0.06 -1.88 26.43
CA ILE A 135 0.88 -3.09 26.36
C ILE A 135 1.76 -3.21 27.62
N ALA A 136 2.36 -2.13 28.11
CA ALA A 136 3.13 -2.14 29.35
C ALA A 136 2.31 -2.59 30.57
N GLU A 137 1.04 -2.18 30.63
CA GLU A 137 0.14 -2.51 31.74
C GLU A 137 -0.43 -3.93 31.67
N LEU A 138 -0.89 -4.36 30.49
CA LEU A 138 -1.64 -5.62 30.32
C LEU A 138 -0.79 -6.79 29.89
N TYR A 139 0.28 -6.53 29.14
CA TYR A 139 1.17 -7.51 28.52
C TYR A 139 2.63 -7.08 28.64
N PRO A 140 3.16 -6.90 29.87
CA PRO A 140 4.50 -6.35 30.10
C PRO A 140 5.61 -7.14 29.37
N GLU A 141 5.39 -8.44 29.11
CA GLU A 141 6.30 -9.29 28.34
C GLU A 141 6.41 -8.90 26.85
N TYR A 142 5.48 -8.10 26.32
CA TYR A 142 5.52 -7.55 24.96
C TYR A 142 6.13 -6.15 24.88
N HIS A 143 6.18 -5.43 26.00
CA HIS A 143 6.47 -3.99 26.01
C HIS A 143 7.85 -3.65 25.44
N ASP A 144 8.91 -4.29 25.92
CA ASP A 144 10.28 -3.99 25.46
C ASP A 144 10.46 -4.28 23.97
N ALA A 145 9.81 -5.34 23.49
CA ALA A 145 9.80 -5.67 22.07
C ALA A 145 9.00 -4.65 21.27
N PHE A 146 7.81 -4.24 21.72
CA PHE A 146 7.02 -3.19 21.08
C PHE A 146 7.81 -1.89 20.92
N ILE A 147 8.41 -1.38 22.01
CA ILE A 147 9.22 -0.17 22.00
C ILE A 147 10.40 -0.30 21.04
N LYS A 148 11.08 -1.45 21.03
CA LYS A 148 12.17 -1.69 20.08
C LYS A 148 11.66 -1.67 18.63
N LEU A 149 10.60 -2.40 18.33
CA LEU A 149 10.10 -2.59 16.96
C LEU A 149 9.49 -1.31 16.38
N VAL A 150 8.82 -0.48 17.20
CA VAL A 150 8.16 0.73 16.70
C VAL A 150 9.17 1.77 16.22
N HIS A 151 10.40 1.71 16.73
CA HIS A 151 11.54 2.53 16.30
C HIS A 151 12.36 1.89 15.17
N GLN A 152 12.02 0.67 14.73
CA GLN A 152 12.59 0.02 13.55
C GLN A 152 11.76 0.30 12.30
N ASN A 153 12.29 -0.11 11.14
CA ASN A 153 11.72 0.18 9.83
C ASN A 153 11.09 -1.04 9.16
N ARG A 154 10.49 -1.96 9.93
CA ARG A 154 9.86 -3.16 9.37
C ARG A 154 8.45 -3.36 9.89
N THR A 155 7.60 -3.94 9.05
CA THR A 155 6.21 -4.32 9.37
C THR A 155 5.71 -5.37 8.39
N TYR A 156 4.57 -6.00 8.69
CA TYR A 156 3.80 -6.74 7.70
C TYR A 156 2.90 -5.82 6.88
N PHE A 157 2.50 -6.28 5.70
CA PHE A 157 1.57 -5.58 4.83
C PHE A 157 0.13 -6.01 5.12
N GLY A 158 -0.66 -5.12 5.73
CA GLY A 158 -1.99 -5.48 6.20
C GLY A 158 -1.95 -6.40 7.42
N ASN A 159 -3.13 -6.75 7.91
CA ASN A 159 -3.34 -7.72 8.97
C ASN A 159 -3.66 -9.12 8.40
N ILE A 160 -3.03 -9.48 7.27
CA ILE A 160 -3.28 -10.73 6.55
C ILE A 160 -2.56 -11.88 7.26
N MET A 161 -3.29 -12.94 7.60
CA MET A 161 -2.72 -14.14 8.19
C MET A 161 -3.57 -15.38 7.90
N VAL A 162 -2.94 -16.56 7.94
CA VAL A 162 -3.58 -17.88 8.00
C VAL A 162 -2.87 -18.69 9.08
N ALA A 163 -3.61 -19.27 10.01
CA ALA A 163 -3.08 -20.00 11.15
C ALA A 163 -4.05 -21.10 11.62
N GLU A 164 -3.62 -21.95 12.55
CA GLU A 164 -4.53 -22.82 13.31
C GLU A 164 -5.58 -21.98 14.02
N LYS A 165 -6.83 -22.48 14.10
CA LYS A 165 -7.94 -21.74 14.68
C LYS A 165 -7.65 -21.30 16.12
N GLU A 166 -7.05 -22.17 16.92
CA GLU A 166 -6.68 -21.86 18.31
C GLU A 166 -5.68 -20.70 18.38
N LEU A 167 -4.71 -20.66 17.46
CA LEU A 167 -3.71 -19.59 17.39
C LEU A 167 -4.33 -18.27 16.91
N TYR A 168 -5.26 -18.33 15.96
CA TYR A 168 -6.05 -17.18 15.53
C TYR A 168 -6.87 -16.60 16.69
N ASP A 169 -7.51 -17.45 17.48
CA ASP A 169 -8.31 -17.02 18.65
C ASP A 169 -7.45 -16.41 19.74
N GLU A 170 -6.25 -16.94 19.94
CA GLU A 170 -5.27 -16.38 20.87
C GLU A 170 -4.81 -14.98 20.43
N TYR A 171 -4.50 -14.81 19.14
CA TYR A 171 -4.16 -13.51 18.57
C TYR A 171 -5.30 -12.51 18.72
N CYS A 172 -6.53 -12.89 18.37
CA CYS A 172 -7.70 -12.03 18.50
C CYS A 172 -7.95 -11.62 19.95
N LYS A 173 -7.84 -12.57 20.90
CA LYS A 173 -7.97 -12.25 22.33
C LYS A 173 -6.96 -11.20 22.77
N TRP A 174 -5.69 -11.35 22.39
CA TRP A 174 -4.64 -10.39 22.72
C TRP A 174 -4.91 -9.02 22.07
N LEU A 175 -5.16 -9.01 20.76
CA LEU A 175 -5.37 -7.81 19.97
C LEU A 175 -6.58 -6.99 20.46
N PHE A 176 -7.74 -7.63 20.62
CA PHE A 176 -8.97 -6.93 21.03
C PHE A 176 -8.95 -6.53 22.50
N THR A 177 -8.22 -7.24 23.37
CA THR A 177 -7.99 -6.76 24.74
C THR A 177 -7.28 -5.41 24.73
N ILE A 178 -6.23 -5.25 23.91
CA ILE A 178 -5.51 -3.98 23.75
C ILE A 178 -6.43 -2.91 23.15
N PHE A 179 -7.15 -3.23 22.06
CA PHE A 179 -7.97 -2.25 21.37
C PHE A 179 -9.19 -1.79 22.15
N PHE A 180 -9.85 -2.66 22.91
CA PHE A 180 -10.96 -2.24 23.77
C PHE A 180 -10.51 -1.35 24.92
N GLU A 181 -9.30 -1.51 25.43
CA GLU A 181 -8.72 -0.54 26.37
C GLU A 181 -8.32 0.76 25.68
N LEU A 182 -7.69 0.69 24.50
CA LEU A 182 -7.28 1.87 23.74
C LEU A 182 -8.48 2.74 23.37
N GLN A 183 -9.58 2.13 22.94
CA GLN A 183 -10.82 2.81 22.60
C GLN A 183 -11.39 3.63 23.77
N LYS A 184 -11.13 3.23 25.03
CA LYS A 184 -11.57 3.98 26.22
C LYS A 184 -10.66 5.17 26.53
N ARG A 185 -9.42 5.16 26.04
CA ARG A 185 -8.36 6.12 26.43
C ARG A 185 -8.08 7.20 25.38
N ILE A 186 -8.61 7.06 24.17
CA ILE A 186 -8.39 8.01 23.08
C ILE A 186 -9.69 8.74 22.72
N ASP A 187 -9.55 9.96 22.21
CA ASP A 187 -10.65 10.67 21.57
C ASP A 187 -10.92 10.07 20.19
N LEU A 188 -12.17 9.67 19.95
CA LEU A 188 -12.64 9.13 18.68
C LEU A 188 -13.20 10.22 17.75
N THR A 189 -12.98 11.49 18.08
CA THR A 189 -13.28 12.62 17.21
C THR A 189 -12.16 12.78 16.17
N PHE A 190 -12.44 12.43 14.93
CA PHE A 190 -11.48 12.52 13.82
C PHE A 190 -11.92 13.56 12.78
N ALA A 191 -10.94 14.14 12.09
CA ALA A 191 -11.18 15.15 11.06
C ALA A 191 -11.88 14.59 9.80
N ASP A 192 -11.63 13.31 9.48
CA ASP A 192 -12.17 12.64 8.30
C ASP A 192 -12.24 11.12 8.49
N ASP A 193 -12.87 10.43 7.53
CA ASP A 193 -13.08 8.97 7.56
C ASP A 193 -11.79 8.15 7.41
N TYR A 194 -10.71 8.73 6.87
CA TYR A 194 -9.42 8.03 6.76
C TYR A 194 -8.79 7.88 8.13
N HIS A 195 -8.73 8.96 8.91
CA HIS A 195 -8.13 8.96 10.25
C HIS A 195 -8.95 8.17 11.27
N LYS A 196 -10.27 7.99 11.06
CA LYS A 196 -11.11 7.14 11.92
C LYS A 196 -10.59 5.71 12.04
N ARG A 197 -10.00 5.18 10.98
CA ARG A 197 -9.55 3.78 10.87
C ARG A 197 -8.27 3.44 11.65
N VAL A 198 -7.97 4.21 12.70
CA VAL A 198 -6.69 4.14 13.43
C VAL A 198 -6.37 2.74 13.95
N PHE A 199 -7.37 1.99 14.42
CA PHE A 199 -7.19 0.62 14.91
C PHE A 199 -6.75 -0.34 13.79
N GLY A 200 -7.29 -0.16 12.58
CA GLY A 200 -6.87 -0.92 11.40
C GLY A 200 -5.38 -0.74 11.13
N PHE A 201 -4.89 0.50 11.11
CA PHE A 201 -3.46 0.79 10.89
C PHE A 201 -2.56 0.22 11.97
N ILE A 202 -2.94 0.37 13.25
CA ILE A 202 -2.18 -0.16 14.38
C ILE A 202 -2.14 -1.69 14.34
N SER A 203 -3.22 -2.36 13.89
CA SER A 203 -3.29 -3.82 13.83
C SER A 203 -2.28 -4.46 12.89
N GLU A 204 -1.95 -3.79 11.77
CA GLU A 204 -0.92 -4.29 10.84
C GLU A 204 0.44 -4.41 11.55
N PHE A 205 0.76 -3.44 12.41
CA PHE A 205 1.98 -3.45 13.21
C PHE A 205 1.90 -4.39 14.41
N LEU A 206 0.75 -4.48 15.07
CA LEU A 206 0.59 -5.39 16.21
C LEU A 206 0.68 -6.87 15.78
N LEU A 207 0.28 -7.23 14.56
CA LEU A 207 0.56 -8.57 14.01
C LEU A 207 2.08 -8.83 13.95
N TYR A 208 2.86 -7.86 13.48
CA TYR A 208 4.32 -7.96 13.43
C TYR A 208 4.95 -8.10 14.83
N VAL A 209 4.45 -7.32 15.81
CA VAL A 209 4.86 -7.43 17.22
C VAL A 209 4.52 -8.82 17.77
N TRP A 210 3.31 -9.30 17.55
CA TRP A 210 2.83 -10.60 18.03
C TRP A 210 3.72 -11.74 17.53
N VAL A 211 3.93 -11.82 16.22
CA VAL A 211 4.76 -12.84 15.57
C VAL A 211 6.20 -12.80 16.10
N THR A 212 6.76 -11.60 16.28
CA THR A 212 8.14 -11.42 16.74
C THR A 212 8.32 -11.85 18.20
N VAL A 213 7.45 -11.41 19.10
CA VAL A 213 7.54 -11.74 20.54
C VAL A 213 7.35 -13.23 20.76
N ARG A 214 6.41 -13.83 20.04
CA ARG A 214 6.11 -15.26 20.13
C ARG A 214 7.11 -16.15 19.41
N LYS A 215 8.00 -15.56 18.61
CA LYS A 215 9.03 -16.28 17.84
C LYS A 215 8.43 -17.36 16.94
N PHE A 216 7.27 -17.06 16.35
CA PHE A 216 6.64 -17.98 15.42
C PHE A 216 7.48 -18.14 14.17
N ARG A 217 7.47 -19.37 13.63
CA ARG A 217 7.97 -19.67 12.29
C ARG A 217 6.92 -19.18 11.32
N ALA A 218 7.09 -17.94 10.86
CA ALA A 218 6.24 -17.35 9.84
C ALA A 218 6.69 -17.81 8.44
N TYR A 219 5.75 -18.34 7.65
CA TYR A 219 5.95 -18.49 6.21
C TYR A 219 5.49 -17.19 5.53
N GLU A 220 6.45 -16.46 4.97
CA GLU A 220 6.25 -15.12 4.43
C GLU A 220 6.01 -15.14 2.91
N CYS A 221 4.82 -14.76 2.48
CA CYS A 221 4.35 -14.84 1.10
C CYS A 221 4.36 -13.49 0.37
N ARG A 222 4.44 -13.55 -0.96
CA ARG A 222 4.09 -12.41 -1.82
C ARG A 222 2.57 -12.16 -1.75
N VAL A 223 2.16 -10.94 -2.04
CA VAL A 223 0.74 -10.55 -2.08
C VAL A 223 0.37 -10.15 -3.49
N ALA A 224 -0.59 -10.87 -4.07
CA ALA A 224 -1.25 -10.46 -5.29
C ALA A 224 -2.26 -9.36 -4.96
N ILE A 225 -2.15 -8.22 -5.63
CA ILE A 225 -3.13 -7.15 -5.53
C ILE A 225 -4.01 -7.17 -6.78
N ILE A 226 -5.28 -7.52 -6.63
CA ILE A 226 -6.21 -7.72 -7.73
C ILE A 226 -7.08 -6.48 -7.90
N GLY A 227 -6.98 -5.82 -9.06
CA GLY A 227 -7.79 -4.66 -9.40
C GLY A 227 -7.41 -3.36 -8.65
N GLU A 228 -7.54 -2.23 -9.32
CA GLU A 228 -7.27 -0.91 -8.74
C GLU A 228 -8.37 -0.45 -7.78
N LYS A 229 -8.02 0.40 -6.80
CA LYS A 229 -9.03 0.88 -5.83
C LYS A 229 -10.00 1.77 -6.61
N LYS A 230 -11.31 1.68 -6.35
CA LYS A 230 -12.30 2.54 -7.02
C LYS A 230 -11.92 4.02 -6.88
N GLU A 231 -11.42 4.39 -5.71
CA GLU A 231 -10.95 5.74 -5.41
C GLU A 231 -9.69 6.11 -6.22
N THR A 232 -8.77 5.15 -6.43
CA THR A 232 -7.62 5.31 -7.35
C THR A 232 -8.12 5.51 -8.79
N ASN A 233 -9.12 4.73 -9.22
CA ASN A 233 -9.73 4.86 -10.54
C ASN A 233 -10.45 6.21 -10.71
N GLU A 234 -11.09 6.71 -9.67
CA GLU A 234 -11.73 8.04 -9.68
C GLU A 234 -10.71 9.15 -9.86
N VAL A 235 -9.53 9.03 -9.23
CA VAL A 235 -8.42 9.96 -9.43
C VAL A 235 -7.90 9.89 -10.87
N THR A 236 -7.65 8.69 -11.42
CA THR A 236 -7.17 8.55 -12.80
C THR A 236 -8.21 9.04 -13.82
N MET A 237 -9.51 8.78 -13.60
CA MET A 237 -10.61 9.33 -14.40
C MET A 237 -10.67 10.86 -14.33
N LYS A 238 -10.51 11.46 -13.15
CA LYS A 238 -10.46 12.93 -13.03
C LYS A 238 -9.22 13.53 -13.68
N MET A 239 -8.06 12.87 -13.57
CA MET A 239 -6.87 13.27 -14.30
C MET A 239 -7.10 13.23 -15.81
N ALA A 240 -7.77 12.19 -16.32
CA ALA A 240 -8.14 12.12 -17.74
C ALA A 240 -9.01 13.30 -18.18
N GLU A 241 -10.00 13.71 -17.37
CA GLU A 241 -10.83 14.89 -17.63
C GLU A 241 -10.00 16.18 -17.70
N PHE A 242 -9.09 16.39 -16.72
CA PHE A 242 -8.25 17.58 -16.69
C PHE A 242 -7.25 17.61 -17.86
N PHE A 243 -6.59 16.47 -18.15
CA PHE A 243 -5.66 16.37 -19.26
C PHE A 243 -6.36 16.66 -20.58
N ASN A 244 -7.54 16.06 -20.83
CA ASN A 244 -8.29 16.30 -22.06
C ASN A 244 -8.64 17.79 -22.23
N LYS A 245 -9.03 18.46 -21.14
CA LYS A 245 -9.29 19.91 -21.09
C LYS A 245 -8.03 20.78 -21.10
N ARG A 246 -6.83 20.18 -21.03
CA ARG A 246 -5.52 20.83 -20.89
C ARG A 246 -5.42 21.72 -19.64
N ASP A 247 -6.17 21.37 -18.61
CA ASP A 247 -6.27 22.14 -17.37
C ASP A 247 -5.25 21.64 -16.34
N ALA A 248 -3.98 22.03 -16.54
CA ALA A 248 -2.90 21.63 -15.65
C ALA A 248 -3.05 22.23 -14.25
N VAL A 249 -3.55 23.48 -14.14
CA VAL A 249 -3.71 24.18 -12.87
C VAL A 249 -4.80 23.53 -12.03
N GLY A 250 -5.95 23.21 -12.65
CA GLY A 250 -7.02 22.46 -12.01
C GLY A 250 -6.59 21.05 -11.61
N ALA A 251 -5.82 20.37 -12.47
CA ALA A 251 -5.26 19.06 -12.14
C ALA A 251 -4.37 19.11 -10.90
N LYS A 252 -3.52 20.14 -10.77
CA LYS A 252 -2.66 20.35 -9.60
C LYS A 252 -3.47 20.58 -8.33
N ALA A 253 -4.42 21.51 -8.36
CA ALA A 253 -5.27 21.81 -7.21
C ALA A 253 -6.04 20.57 -6.75
N TYR A 254 -6.61 19.80 -7.69
CA TYR A 254 -7.31 18.56 -7.36
C TYR A 254 -6.37 17.52 -6.74
N PHE A 255 -5.19 17.28 -7.33
CA PHE A 255 -4.27 16.27 -6.82
C PHE A 255 -3.72 16.63 -5.43
N GLU A 256 -3.46 17.92 -5.16
CA GLU A 256 -3.07 18.41 -3.83
C GLU A 256 -4.16 18.13 -2.77
N GLU A 257 -5.43 18.33 -3.10
CA GLU A 257 -6.55 18.00 -2.21
C GLU A 257 -6.69 16.48 -1.97
N ILE A 258 -6.43 15.66 -3.00
CA ILE A 258 -6.38 14.21 -2.85
C ILE A 258 -5.25 13.78 -1.91
N LEU A 259 -4.05 14.34 -2.05
CA LEU A 259 -2.92 13.99 -1.16
C LEU A 259 -3.15 14.39 0.29
N LYS A 260 -3.89 15.48 0.55
CA LYS A 260 -4.32 15.85 1.91
C LYS A 260 -5.28 14.82 2.51
N LYS A 261 -6.25 14.34 1.71
CA LYS A 261 -7.27 13.37 2.17
C LYS A 261 -6.77 11.93 2.21
N ARG A 262 -5.80 11.58 1.34
CA ARG A 262 -5.28 10.23 1.12
C ARG A 262 -3.76 10.29 0.91
N PRO A 263 -2.97 10.54 1.96
CA PRO A 263 -1.52 10.65 1.84
C PRO A 263 -0.88 9.33 1.38
N ASP A 264 -1.53 8.19 1.62
CA ASP A 264 -1.10 6.85 1.21
C ASP A 264 -1.34 6.55 -0.28
N ILE A 265 -2.01 7.43 -1.05
CA ILE A 265 -2.48 7.10 -2.40
C ILE A 265 -1.33 6.76 -3.36
N LEU A 266 -0.14 7.30 -3.13
CA LEU A 266 1.06 7.06 -3.93
C LEU A 266 1.89 5.86 -3.44
N MET A 267 1.50 5.22 -2.34
CA MET A 267 2.19 4.00 -1.87
C MET A 267 1.92 2.85 -2.84
N GLU A 268 2.88 1.93 -2.99
CA GLU A 268 2.75 0.78 -3.94
C GLU A 268 1.50 -0.07 -3.68
N ALA A 269 1.11 -0.17 -2.41
CA ALA A 269 -0.10 -0.83 -1.95
C ALA A 269 -1.42 -0.18 -2.40
N SER A 270 -1.38 1.08 -2.83
CA SER A 270 -2.51 1.91 -3.21
C SER A 270 -2.52 2.27 -4.70
N ASP A 271 -1.32 2.47 -5.28
CA ASP A 271 -1.10 2.75 -6.70
C ASP A 271 -0.39 1.57 -7.39
N ILE A 272 -1.15 0.49 -7.59
CA ILE A 272 -0.63 -0.82 -8.04
C ILE A 272 0.07 -0.70 -9.41
N ASN A 273 -0.48 0.12 -10.30
CA ASN A 273 0.01 0.32 -11.66
C ASN A 273 0.98 1.51 -11.79
N GLY A 274 1.21 2.26 -10.70
CA GLY A 274 2.05 3.45 -10.69
C GLY A 274 1.43 4.66 -11.43
N GLU A 275 0.14 4.61 -11.78
CA GLU A 275 -0.49 5.63 -12.60
C GLU A 275 -0.77 6.91 -11.84
N CYS A 276 -1.06 6.84 -10.54
CA CYS A 276 -1.19 8.04 -9.71
C CYS A 276 0.16 8.77 -9.61
N LYS A 277 1.28 8.05 -9.46
CA LYS A 277 2.62 8.64 -9.49
C LYS A 277 2.91 9.31 -10.84
N LEU A 278 2.59 8.65 -11.95
CA LEU A 278 2.75 9.21 -13.30
C LEU A 278 1.85 10.43 -13.50
N CYS A 279 0.62 10.42 -12.99
CA CYS A 279 -0.26 11.60 -12.99
C CYS A 279 0.37 12.76 -12.21
N LEU A 280 0.90 12.52 -11.01
CA LEU A 280 1.56 13.57 -10.23
C LEU A 280 2.76 14.15 -10.98
N GLN A 281 3.59 13.30 -11.60
CA GLN A 281 4.71 13.75 -12.42
C GLN A 281 4.23 14.58 -13.62
N ALA A 282 3.18 14.12 -14.31
CA ALA A 282 2.59 14.82 -15.45
C ALA A 282 2.04 16.19 -15.05
N VAL A 283 1.27 16.25 -13.95
CA VAL A 283 0.72 17.48 -13.39
C VAL A 283 1.82 18.44 -12.96
N SER A 284 2.84 17.96 -12.25
CA SER A 284 3.98 18.78 -11.82
C SER A 284 4.73 19.34 -13.02
N THR A 285 5.04 18.50 -14.01
CA THR A 285 5.74 18.89 -15.24
C THR A 285 4.94 19.93 -16.02
N ALA A 286 3.64 19.71 -16.25
CA ALA A 286 2.79 20.65 -16.99
C ALA A 286 2.74 22.03 -16.32
N ASN A 287 2.62 22.07 -14.99
CA ASN A 287 2.59 23.35 -14.26
C ASN A 287 3.93 24.07 -14.25
N LEU A 288 5.05 23.34 -14.16
CA LEU A 288 6.39 23.92 -14.27
C LEU A 288 6.66 24.47 -15.66
N GLU A 289 6.26 23.75 -16.71
CA GLU A 289 6.36 24.22 -18.10
C GLU A 289 5.47 25.45 -18.34
N LEU A 290 4.22 25.46 -17.86
CA LEU A 290 3.35 26.64 -17.97
C LEU A 290 3.98 27.86 -17.30
N ALA A 291 4.59 27.69 -16.13
CA ALA A 291 5.24 28.78 -15.41
C ALA A 291 6.51 29.28 -16.12
N ALA A 292 7.27 28.39 -16.76
CA ALA A 292 8.53 28.74 -17.43
C ALA A 292 8.34 29.24 -18.88
N TYR A 293 7.40 28.64 -19.62
CA TYR A 293 7.27 28.77 -21.07
C TYR A 293 5.92 29.36 -21.49
N GLY A 294 4.93 29.44 -20.61
CA GLY A 294 3.56 29.86 -20.94
C GLY A 294 2.74 28.82 -21.70
N SER A 295 3.35 27.68 -22.05
CA SER A 295 2.71 26.50 -22.67
C SER A 295 3.28 25.22 -22.04
N CYS A 296 2.63 24.07 -22.28
CA CYS A 296 3.09 22.78 -21.75
C CYS A 296 2.80 21.62 -22.71
N PHE A 297 3.33 20.44 -22.39
CA PHE A 297 3.19 19.24 -23.20
C PHE A 297 1.74 18.83 -23.49
N LEU A 298 0.76 19.28 -22.67
CA LEU A 298 -0.67 19.01 -22.90
C LEU A 298 -1.18 19.60 -24.22
N GLU A 299 -0.47 20.54 -24.83
CA GLU A 299 -0.78 21.00 -26.19
C GLU A 299 -0.44 19.98 -27.27
N LYS A 300 0.50 19.07 -26.99
CA LYS A 300 0.97 18.02 -27.89
C LYS A 300 0.22 16.71 -27.68
N ILE A 301 0.03 16.32 -26.42
CA ILE A 301 -0.70 15.11 -26.03
C ILE A 301 -1.59 15.40 -24.83
N ASN A 302 -2.89 15.14 -24.94
CA ASN A 302 -3.86 15.39 -23.87
C ASN A 302 -4.80 14.21 -23.60
N ASP A 303 -4.73 13.16 -24.40
CA ASP A 303 -5.36 11.88 -24.10
C ASP A 303 -4.64 11.19 -22.94
N TYR A 304 -5.39 10.65 -21.99
CA TYR A 304 -4.84 10.06 -20.78
C TYR A 304 -3.85 8.93 -21.07
N SER A 305 -4.21 8.00 -21.97
CA SER A 305 -3.35 6.86 -22.30
C SER A 305 -2.05 7.32 -22.97
N ALA A 306 -2.12 8.34 -23.83
CA ALA A 306 -0.95 8.94 -24.45
C ALA A 306 -0.04 9.64 -23.41
N VAL A 307 -0.61 10.39 -22.46
CA VAL A 307 0.14 11.06 -21.39
C VAL A 307 0.86 10.04 -20.49
N ILE A 308 0.15 9.03 -20.01
CA ILE A 308 0.74 7.98 -19.16
C ILE A 308 1.81 7.20 -19.93
N GLY A 309 1.55 6.85 -21.19
CA GLY A 309 2.53 6.19 -22.05
C GLY A 309 3.80 7.03 -22.25
N TYR A 310 3.66 8.34 -22.45
CA TYR A 310 4.79 9.27 -22.58
C TYR A 310 5.65 9.30 -21.31
N PHE A 311 5.04 9.49 -20.12
CA PHE A 311 5.81 9.54 -18.88
C PHE A 311 6.45 8.21 -18.50
N ARG A 312 5.80 7.06 -18.78
CA ARG A 312 6.46 5.74 -18.63
C ARG A 312 7.73 5.62 -19.48
N LYS A 313 7.65 6.02 -20.76
CA LYS A 313 8.82 5.98 -21.66
C LYS A 313 9.93 6.93 -21.19
N LEU A 314 9.56 8.16 -20.80
CA LEU A 314 10.49 9.15 -20.30
C LEU A 314 11.22 8.66 -19.03
N ASN A 315 10.47 8.03 -18.12
CA ASN A 315 10.99 7.47 -16.88
C ASN A 315 11.95 6.29 -17.13
N SER A 316 11.58 5.36 -18.02
CA SER A 316 12.46 4.27 -18.44
C SER A 316 13.77 4.79 -19.06
N PHE A 317 13.69 5.84 -19.89
CA PHE A 317 14.86 6.50 -20.46
C PHE A 317 15.74 7.17 -19.40
N ALA A 318 15.13 7.91 -18.46
CA ALA A 318 15.83 8.57 -17.36
C ALA A 318 16.51 7.56 -16.42
N ALA A 319 15.84 6.46 -16.06
CA ALA A 319 16.38 5.40 -15.22
C ALA A 319 17.63 4.75 -15.86
N ARG A 320 17.60 4.51 -17.17
CA ARG A 320 18.78 4.03 -17.92
C ARG A 320 19.93 5.03 -17.89
N ALA A 321 19.64 6.32 -18.09
CA ALA A 321 20.65 7.37 -18.06
C ALA A 321 21.33 7.45 -16.68
N VAL A 322 20.55 7.39 -15.59
CA VAL A 322 21.08 7.34 -14.22
C VAL A 322 21.97 6.11 -14.03
N ARG A 323 21.50 4.91 -14.40
CA ARG A 323 22.34 3.69 -14.31
C ARG A 323 23.64 3.80 -15.10
N ALA A 324 23.60 4.38 -16.29
CA ALA A 324 24.78 4.53 -17.15
C ALA A 324 25.84 5.45 -16.54
N VAL A 325 25.43 6.53 -15.87
CA VAL A 325 26.38 7.46 -15.23
C VAL A 325 26.83 6.98 -13.83
N ASP A 326 26.01 6.18 -13.16
CA ASP A 326 26.27 5.64 -11.82
C ASP A 326 27.21 4.43 -11.85
N ALA A 327 27.20 3.63 -12.93
CA ALA A 327 28.16 2.54 -13.16
C ALA A 327 29.65 3.00 -13.18
N GLY A 328 29.90 4.30 -13.25
CA GLY A 328 31.23 4.91 -13.14
C GLY A 328 31.63 5.36 -11.72
N HIS A 329 30.82 5.15 -10.69
CA HIS A 329 31.13 5.44 -9.28
C HIS A 329 30.82 4.24 -8.40
N GLN A 330 31.86 3.48 -8.01
CA GLN A 330 31.72 2.56 -6.87
C GLN A 330 31.59 3.38 -5.59
N SER A 331 30.35 3.70 -5.20
CA SER A 331 30.02 4.06 -3.82
C SER A 331 28.83 3.22 -3.37
N ALA A 332 29.08 2.34 -2.41
CA ALA A 332 28.07 1.50 -1.80
C ALA A 332 27.24 2.34 -0.83
N VAL A 333 26.11 2.89 -1.29
CA VAL A 333 25.08 3.48 -0.42
C VAL A 333 23.70 3.03 -0.91
N ARG A 334 22.80 2.77 0.05
CA ARG A 334 21.48 2.15 -0.16
C ARG A 334 20.62 2.96 -1.12
N LYS A 335 20.39 2.42 -2.32
CA LYS A 335 19.27 2.80 -3.19
C LYS A 335 17.96 2.72 -2.39
N THR A 336 17.14 3.77 -2.45
CA THR A 336 15.77 3.74 -1.93
C THR A 336 14.99 2.62 -2.62
N GLU A 337 14.17 1.90 -1.87
CA GLU A 337 13.37 0.75 -2.35
C GLU A 337 12.49 1.13 -3.56
N TYR A 338 12.07 2.40 -3.59
CA TYR A 338 11.38 3.06 -4.70
C TYR A 338 12.07 2.89 -6.07
N ALA A 339 13.39 3.12 -6.13
CA ALA A 339 14.14 2.99 -7.38
C ALA A 339 14.19 1.53 -7.84
N LYS A 340 14.31 0.59 -6.91
CA LYS A 340 14.42 -0.85 -7.22
C LYS A 340 13.12 -1.42 -7.81
N THR A 341 11.95 -0.99 -7.33
CA THR A 341 10.65 -1.48 -7.82
C THR A 341 10.31 -0.95 -9.22
N MET A 342 10.64 0.32 -9.52
CA MET A 342 10.47 0.89 -10.87
C MET A 342 11.41 0.22 -11.87
N GLU A 343 12.67 -0.04 -11.48
CA GLU A 343 13.65 -0.75 -12.31
C GLU A 343 13.20 -2.17 -12.69
N ALA A 344 12.50 -2.89 -11.80
CA ALA A 344 12.01 -4.24 -12.06
C ALA A 344 10.85 -4.27 -13.07
N LYS A 345 9.90 -3.32 -12.99
CA LYS A 345 8.74 -3.25 -13.90
C LYS A 345 9.06 -2.64 -15.27
N GLU A 346 10.08 -1.79 -15.38
CA GLU A 346 10.41 -1.06 -16.62
C GLU A 346 11.47 -1.75 -17.51
N SER A 347 11.95 -2.93 -17.11
CA SER A 347 13.04 -3.67 -17.77
C SER A 347 12.69 -4.34 -19.11
N THR A 348 11.44 -4.23 -19.59
CA THR A 348 10.95 -4.94 -20.79
C THR A 348 10.49 -4.04 -21.95
N GLN A 349 10.65 -2.71 -21.89
CA GLN A 349 10.31 -1.82 -23.01
C GLN A 349 11.55 -1.33 -23.78
N ALA A 350 11.52 -1.53 -25.10
CA ALA A 350 12.59 -1.32 -26.07
C ALA A 350 13.14 0.14 -26.13
N ASP A 351 14.29 0.28 -26.82
CA ASP A 351 15.09 1.49 -27.10
C ASP A 351 14.33 2.65 -27.80
N GLU A 352 13.27 3.17 -27.20
CA GLU A 352 12.59 4.34 -27.70
C GLU A 352 13.11 5.62 -27.03
N LYS A 353 13.57 6.56 -27.86
CA LYS A 353 13.92 7.92 -27.44
C LYS A 353 12.66 8.67 -26.96
N PRO A 354 12.78 9.63 -26.03
CA PRO A 354 11.68 10.53 -25.70
C PRO A 354 11.14 11.24 -26.95
N ALA A 355 9.89 11.71 -26.88
CA ALA A 355 9.29 12.46 -27.99
C ALA A 355 10.12 13.70 -28.34
N SER A 356 10.18 14.11 -29.61
CA SER A 356 11.03 15.23 -30.05
C SER A 356 10.67 16.57 -29.41
N TRP A 357 9.45 16.71 -28.89
CA TRP A 357 8.97 17.90 -28.17
C TRP A 357 9.19 17.83 -26.65
N THR A 358 9.87 16.80 -26.14
CA THR A 358 10.20 16.64 -24.71
C THR A 358 11.05 17.80 -24.22
N THR A 359 10.61 18.50 -23.19
CA THR A 359 11.33 19.65 -22.62
C THR A 359 12.44 19.22 -21.66
N ASP A 360 13.37 20.15 -21.38
CA ASP A 360 14.37 19.97 -20.33
C ASP A 360 13.74 19.81 -18.94
N ILE A 361 12.66 20.54 -18.64
CA ILE A 361 11.90 20.43 -17.38
C ILE A 361 11.41 18.99 -17.19
N ALA A 362 10.80 18.40 -18.23
CA ALA A 362 10.31 17.03 -18.19
C ALA A 362 11.45 16.03 -17.95
N VAL A 363 12.58 16.18 -18.65
CA VAL A 363 13.74 15.28 -18.50
C VAL A 363 14.37 15.41 -17.12
N ARG A 364 14.58 16.63 -16.63
CA ARG A 364 15.13 16.88 -15.28
C ARG A 364 14.21 16.33 -14.20
N ALA A 365 12.89 16.50 -14.35
CA ALA A 365 11.92 15.94 -13.42
C ALA A 365 12.01 14.40 -13.39
N ALA A 366 12.07 13.74 -14.55
CA ALA A 366 12.20 12.29 -14.64
C ALA A 366 13.52 11.77 -14.04
N VAL A 367 14.66 12.40 -14.36
CA VAL A 367 15.98 12.00 -13.83
C VAL A 367 16.04 12.09 -12.31
N ARG A 368 15.43 13.13 -11.71
CA ARG A 368 15.39 13.29 -10.25
C ARG A 368 14.64 12.19 -9.52
N LEU A 369 13.77 11.43 -10.19
CA LEU A 369 13.09 10.28 -9.58
C LEU A 369 14.04 9.11 -9.30
N TYR A 370 15.17 9.03 -10.01
CA TYR A 370 16.09 7.88 -9.97
C TYR A 370 17.50 8.24 -9.48
N ALA A 371 17.87 9.52 -9.48
CA ALA A 371 19.18 9.96 -9.03
C ALA A 371 19.22 10.14 -7.51
N ASP A 372 20.20 9.49 -6.87
CA ASP A 372 20.37 9.54 -5.40
C ASP A 372 20.92 10.89 -4.90
N ASN A 373 21.52 11.70 -5.78
CA ASN A 373 22.06 13.01 -5.45
C ASN A 373 22.07 13.96 -6.67
N GLN A 374 22.35 15.24 -6.42
CA GLN A 374 22.34 16.29 -7.44
C GLN A 374 23.43 16.11 -8.51
N GLU A 375 24.59 15.56 -8.16
CA GLU A 375 25.68 15.33 -9.11
C GLU A 375 25.32 14.22 -10.12
N THR A 376 24.81 13.09 -9.62
CA THR A 376 24.29 12.00 -10.45
C THR A 376 23.15 12.50 -11.33
N ALA A 377 22.26 13.34 -10.78
CA ALA A 377 21.15 13.91 -11.55
C ALA A 377 21.64 14.79 -12.71
N GLU A 378 22.64 15.66 -12.49
CA GLU A 378 23.15 16.51 -13.57
C GLU A 378 23.87 15.68 -14.64
N ARG A 379 24.70 14.70 -14.24
CA ARG A 379 25.38 13.80 -15.18
C ARG A 379 24.39 13.01 -16.03
N ALA A 380 23.34 12.47 -15.40
CA ALA A 380 22.29 11.73 -16.09
C ALA A 380 21.48 12.63 -17.05
N TYR A 381 21.19 13.87 -16.66
CA TYR A 381 20.56 14.85 -17.55
C TYR A 381 21.42 15.14 -18.79
N GLN A 382 22.73 15.37 -18.61
CA GLN A 382 23.65 15.58 -19.74
C GLN A 382 23.69 14.35 -20.66
N TYR A 383 23.70 13.15 -20.08
CA TYR A 383 23.60 11.89 -20.83
C TYR A 383 22.29 11.83 -21.65
N CYS A 384 21.15 12.22 -21.07
CA CYS A 384 19.88 12.30 -21.77
C CYS A 384 19.94 13.27 -22.96
N CYS A 385 20.48 14.49 -22.77
CA CYS A 385 20.60 15.49 -23.83
C CYS A 385 21.42 15.00 -25.03
N GLN A 386 22.55 14.34 -24.78
CA GLN A 386 23.43 13.79 -25.81
C GLN A 386 22.77 12.68 -26.63
N ASN A 387 21.92 11.86 -25.99
CA ASN A 387 21.34 10.67 -26.61
C ASN A 387 19.93 10.87 -27.19
N ALA A 388 19.24 11.96 -26.81
CA ALA A 388 17.86 12.24 -27.24
C ALA A 388 17.72 13.42 -28.23
N HIS A 389 18.80 14.11 -28.62
CA HIS A 389 18.74 15.34 -29.43
C HIS A 389 17.82 16.42 -28.84
N ILE A 390 17.80 16.52 -27.50
CA ILE A 390 17.05 17.56 -26.79
C ILE A 390 17.90 18.83 -26.88
N GLY A 391 17.50 19.79 -27.72
CA GLY A 391 18.29 21.00 -28.02
C GLY A 391 17.45 22.26 -28.11
N PHE A 392 17.77 23.20 -27.20
CA PHE A 392 17.47 24.64 -27.06
C PHE A 392 16.14 25.19 -27.56
#